data_AF-A0A9Q0WF21-F1
#
_entry.id   AF-A0A9Q0WF21-F1
#
_cell.length_a   1.000
_cell.length_b   1.000
_cell.length_c   1.000
_cell.angle_alpha   90.00
_cell.angle_beta   90.00
_cell.angle_gamma   90.00
#
_symmetry.space_group_name_H-M   'P 1'
#
loop_
_entity.id
_entity.type
_entity.pdbx_description
1 polymer ?
#
loop_
_entity_poly.entity_id
_entity_poly.type
_entity_poly.pdbx_seq_one_letter_code
_entity_poly.pdbx_strand_id
1 'polypeptide(L)'
;MLLLFIFVPNLACASLTKDVKLLFLTVNRFLKAIVIGLVMKGNSANDAAIQQSGWNADKFRKRLICNMLSEVMAKYEKQITHAIANTVESLLEASERNTWASVRDVFECNTEKAISEFSDAAASFDLRSSEINTKFQHLREFARNLLEMKAREEADAGRVLKRMMDRSKQVFDNYENSMSWYKSETNLDEIERKALSKSLRILSIMAAIRYDEMPDQIENVLYSSLMDRIVLNPSLQKTPMEAVLDPLALDTWEEVSQNSTTLLKPEDCESLWMMFIEEIKPMVTMLNPVRMLVGKLKAMWQWGRGRQWGWQRQQRRQWWQGQL
;
A
#
# COMPACT_ATOMS: atom_id res chain seq x y z
N MET A 1 -1.14 -6.83 60.10
CA MET A 1 -1.21 -5.53 59.40
C MET A 1 -0.27 -5.56 58.19
N LEU A 2 -0.58 -6.33 57.13
CA LEU A 2 0.21 -6.34 55.86
C LEU A 2 -0.47 -7.06 54.66
N LEU A 3 -1.80 -7.28 54.66
CA LEU A 3 -2.49 -8.05 53.61
C LEU A 3 -3.50 -7.24 52.78
N LEU A 4 -3.28 -5.93 52.62
CA LEU A 4 -4.20 -5.06 51.87
C LEU A 4 -3.68 -4.52 50.53
N PHE A 5 -2.47 -4.90 50.08
CA PHE A 5 -1.86 -4.34 48.87
C PHE A 5 -1.79 -5.27 47.65
N ILE A 6 -2.76 -6.18 47.49
CA ILE A 6 -3.05 -6.76 46.16
C ILE A 6 -4.36 -6.14 45.66
N PHE A 7 -4.41 -4.81 45.65
CA PHE A 7 -5.38 -4.05 44.88
C PHE A 7 -4.71 -3.73 43.54
N VAL A 8 -4.95 -4.56 42.53
CA VAL A 8 -4.74 -4.12 41.14
C VAL A 8 -5.84 -3.09 40.88
N PRO A 9 -5.51 -1.85 40.44
CA PRO A 9 -6.53 -0.82 40.26
C PRO A 9 -7.60 -1.29 39.28
N ASN A 10 -8.83 -0.88 39.56
CA ASN A 10 -10.00 -1.08 38.72
C ASN A 10 -9.64 -0.67 37.27
N LEU A 11 -9.55 -1.65 36.37
CA LEU A 11 -9.25 -1.45 34.96
C LEU A 11 -10.51 -0.90 34.26
N ALA A 12 -10.77 0.38 34.48
CA ALA A 12 -11.76 1.16 33.73
C ALA A 12 -11.18 1.63 32.38
N CYS A 13 -10.33 0.82 31.74
CA CYS A 13 -9.86 1.13 30.40
C CYS A 13 -10.96 0.73 29.39
N ALA A 14 -11.62 1.72 28.80
CA ALA A 14 -12.70 1.52 27.83
C ALA A 14 -12.25 0.73 26.58
N SER A 15 -10.94 0.72 26.28
CA SER A 15 -10.35 0.16 25.06
C SER A 15 -10.04 -1.35 25.08
N LEU A 16 -10.17 -2.01 26.24
CA LEU A 16 -10.01 -3.46 26.37
C LEU A 16 -11.26 -4.19 25.85
N THR A 17 -11.05 -5.22 25.02
CA THR A 17 -12.11 -6.09 24.52
C THR A 17 -12.85 -6.76 25.68
N LYS A 18 -14.13 -7.11 25.47
CA LYS A 18 -14.97 -7.75 26.50
C LYS A 18 -14.31 -9.02 27.04
N ASP A 19 -13.59 -9.75 26.20
CA ASP A 19 -12.91 -10.99 26.56
C ASP A 19 -11.73 -10.74 27.51
N VAL A 20 -10.91 -9.71 27.29
CA VAL A 20 -9.81 -9.35 28.20
C VAL A 20 -10.33 -8.87 29.55
N LYS A 21 -11.43 -8.09 29.56
CA LYS A 21 -12.11 -7.68 30.79
C LYS A 21 -12.67 -8.90 31.56
N LEU A 22 -13.24 -9.87 30.85
CA LEU A 22 -13.78 -11.10 31.44
C LEU A 22 -12.66 -11.99 31.99
N LEU A 23 -11.54 -12.10 31.28
CA LEU A 23 -10.36 -12.86 31.71
C LEU A 23 -9.75 -12.24 32.97
N PHE A 24 -9.65 -10.90 33.01
CA PHE A 24 -9.21 -10.17 34.19
C PHE A 24 -10.15 -10.38 35.38
N LEU A 25 -11.47 -10.22 35.21
CA LEU A 25 -12.47 -10.45 36.26
C LEU A 25 -12.44 -11.89 36.76
N THR A 26 -12.25 -12.86 35.87
CA THR A 26 -12.21 -14.29 36.21
C THR A 26 -10.94 -14.62 36.99
N VAL A 27 -9.77 -14.18 36.52
CA VAL A 27 -8.49 -14.37 37.22
C VAL A 27 -8.49 -13.68 38.58
N ASN A 28 -9.05 -12.47 38.68
CA ASN A 28 -9.14 -11.74 39.93
C ASN A 28 -10.12 -12.41 40.92
N ARG A 29 -11.26 -12.94 40.44
CA ARG A 29 -12.15 -13.77 41.28
C ARG A 29 -11.46 -15.05 41.76
N PHE A 30 -10.71 -15.73 40.90
CA PHE A 30 -9.96 -16.92 41.28
C PHE A 30 -8.87 -16.62 42.31
N LEU A 31 -8.08 -15.57 42.10
CA LEU A 31 -7.06 -15.12 43.05
C LEU A 31 -7.69 -14.71 44.40
N LYS A 32 -8.82 -14.00 44.37
CA LYS A 32 -9.56 -13.61 45.58
C LYS A 32 -10.09 -14.83 46.33
N ALA A 33 -10.62 -15.83 45.62
CA ALA A 33 -11.08 -17.08 46.22
C ALA A 33 -9.93 -17.89 46.84
N ILE A 34 -8.76 -17.94 46.19
CA ILE A 34 -7.56 -18.60 46.71
C ILE A 34 -7.04 -17.89 47.97
N VAL A 35 -6.94 -16.56 47.94
CA VAL A 35 -6.48 -15.76 49.09
C VAL A 35 -7.46 -15.89 50.26
N ILE A 36 -8.77 -15.77 50.02
CA ILE A 36 -9.79 -15.97 51.06
C ILE A 36 -9.72 -17.40 51.63
N GLY A 37 -9.57 -18.41 50.77
CA GLY A 37 -9.43 -19.81 51.20
C GLY A 37 -8.21 -20.04 52.09
N LEU A 38 -7.07 -19.40 51.77
CA LEU A 38 -5.85 -19.47 52.57
C LEU A 38 -5.98 -18.73 53.91
N VAL A 39 -6.65 -17.57 53.93
CA VAL A 39 -6.90 -16.79 55.17
C VAL A 39 -7.89 -17.52 56.08
N MET A 40 -8.95 -18.11 55.53
CA MET A 40 -9.95 -18.86 56.30
C MET A 40 -9.37 -20.16 56.89
N LYS A 41 -8.38 -20.78 56.22
CA LYS A 41 -7.68 -21.97 56.72
C LYS A 41 -6.66 -21.68 57.82
N GLY A 42 -6.29 -20.41 58.02
CA GLY A 42 -5.37 -19.95 59.07
C GLY A 42 -6.01 -19.67 60.44
N ASN A 43 -7.34 -19.76 60.57
CA ASN A 43 -8.05 -19.47 61.82
C ASN A 43 -8.42 -20.71 62.67
N SER A 44 -8.04 -21.91 62.26
CA SER A 44 -8.05 -23.09 63.15
C SER A 44 -6.62 -23.49 63.47
N ALA A 45 -6.19 -23.15 64.68
CA ALA A 45 -4.86 -23.46 65.19
C ALA A 45 -4.54 -24.95 65.06
N ASN A 46 -3.59 -25.27 64.20
CA ASN A 46 -2.43 -26.10 64.51
C ASN A 46 -1.34 -25.76 63.50
N ASP A 47 -0.17 -25.48 64.06
CA ASP A 47 1.06 -25.04 63.39
C ASP A 47 1.64 -26.18 62.55
N ALA A 48 0.98 -26.48 61.43
CA ALA A 48 1.61 -27.22 60.34
C ALA A 48 2.21 -26.17 59.42
N ALA A 49 3.53 -26.05 59.43
CA ALA A 49 4.28 -25.28 58.44
C ALA A 49 3.86 -25.76 57.05
N ILE A 50 2.88 -25.08 56.45
CA ILE A 50 2.50 -25.28 55.07
C ILE A 50 3.71 -24.79 54.29
N GLN A 51 4.56 -25.73 53.86
CA GLN A 51 5.49 -25.48 52.77
C GLN A 51 4.64 -24.99 51.59
N GLN A 52 4.54 -23.68 51.44
CA GLN A 52 4.05 -23.03 50.24
C GLN A 52 5.06 -23.38 49.14
N SER A 53 4.83 -24.53 48.51
CA SER A 53 5.66 -25.07 47.44
C SER A 53 5.68 -24.09 46.27
N GLY A 54 6.79 -23.37 46.09
CA GLY A 54 7.16 -22.68 44.85
C GLY A 54 6.22 -21.59 44.32
N TRP A 55 5.17 -21.19 45.05
CA TRP A 55 4.20 -20.20 44.59
C TRP A 55 4.80 -18.80 44.64
N ASN A 56 5.27 -18.32 43.48
CA ASN A 56 5.80 -16.97 43.34
C ASN A 56 4.75 -16.09 42.65
N ALA A 57 3.96 -15.37 43.45
CA ALA A 57 2.92 -14.46 42.98
C ALA A 57 3.45 -13.37 42.03
N ASP A 58 4.66 -12.87 42.27
CA ASP A 58 5.33 -11.90 41.41
C ASP A 58 5.65 -12.50 40.02
N LYS A 59 6.16 -13.75 39.99
CA LYS A 59 6.39 -14.48 38.73
C LYS A 59 5.09 -14.70 37.93
N PHE A 60 3.97 -14.95 38.60
CA PHE A 60 2.67 -15.10 37.94
C PHE A 60 2.15 -13.76 37.42
N ARG A 61 2.22 -12.70 38.24
CA ARG A 61 1.85 -11.34 37.85
C ARG A 61 2.64 -10.87 36.63
N LYS A 62 3.96 -11.05 36.62
CA LYS A 62 4.83 -10.74 35.47
C LYS A 62 4.41 -11.48 34.21
N ARG A 63 4.14 -12.80 34.30
CA ARG A 63 3.66 -13.59 33.15
C ARG A 63 2.32 -13.11 32.62
N LEU A 64 1.38 -12.77 33.50
CA LEU A 64 0.07 -12.27 33.12
C LEU A 64 0.18 -10.92 32.39
N ILE A 65 0.98 -9.99 32.93
CA ILE A 65 1.24 -8.69 32.30
C ILE A 65 1.88 -8.87 30.92
N CYS A 66 2.89 -9.74 30.79
CA CYS A 66 3.50 -10.03 29.48
C CYS A 66 2.49 -10.53 28.46
N ASN A 67 1.61 -11.48 28.85
CA ASN A 67 0.60 -12.01 27.93
C ASN A 67 -0.42 -10.94 27.51
N MET A 68 -0.90 -10.14 28.46
CA MET A 68 -1.82 -9.03 28.17
C MET A 68 -1.18 -7.99 27.25
N LEU A 69 0.08 -7.64 27.48
CA LEU A 69 0.79 -6.70 26.61
C LEU A 69 0.99 -7.24 25.21
N SER A 70 1.31 -8.53 25.05
CA SER A 70 1.39 -9.14 23.72
C SER A 70 0.06 -9.09 22.97
N GLU A 71 -1.06 -9.32 23.66
CA GLU A 71 -2.39 -9.23 23.06
C GLU A 71 -2.74 -7.79 22.65
N VAL A 72 -2.44 -6.82 23.52
CA VAL A 72 -2.63 -5.40 23.24
C VAL A 72 -1.75 -4.95 22.07
N MET A 73 -0.49 -5.37 22.00
CA MET A 73 0.41 -5.10 20.86
C MET A 73 -0.14 -5.67 19.55
N ALA A 74 -0.56 -6.94 19.55
CA ALA A 74 -1.12 -7.59 18.36
C ALA A 74 -2.38 -6.88 17.84
N LYS A 75 -3.20 -6.33 18.75
CA LYS A 75 -4.36 -5.50 18.37
C LYS A 75 -3.93 -4.25 17.60
N TYR A 76 -2.93 -3.53 18.09
CA TYR A 76 -2.46 -2.30 17.44
C TYR A 76 -1.70 -2.58 16.13
N GLU A 77 -0.92 -3.65 16.06
CA GLU A 77 -0.32 -4.13 14.81
C GLU A 77 -1.39 -4.44 13.76
N LYS A 78 -2.50 -5.09 14.15
CA LYS A 78 -3.62 -5.35 13.25
C LYS A 78 -4.32 -4.07 12.78
N GLN A 79 -4.46 -3.08 13.66
CA GLN A 79 -5.03 -1.78 13.30
C GLN A 79 -4.14 -1.03 12.31
N ILE A 80 -2.83 -0.98 12.56
CA ILE A 80 -1.83 -0.41 11.64
C ILE A 80 -1.92 -1.12 10.29
N THR A 81 -1.95 -2.46 10.29
CA THR A 81 -2.08 -3.26 9.07
C THR A 81 -3.31 -2.89 8.27
N HIS A 82 -4.48 -2.82 8.91
CA HIS A 82 -5.73 -2.48 8.24
C HIS A 82 -5.73 -1.06 7.67
N ALA A 83 -5.21 -0.09 8.43
CA ALA A 83 -5.21 1.31 8.01
C ALA A 83 -4.19 1.61 6.91
N ILE A 84 -2.98 1.05 7.01
CA ILE A 84 -1.89 1.35 6.10
C ILE A 84 -2.02 0.54 4.80
N ALA A 85 -2.27 -0.77 4.87
CA ALA A 85 -2.18 -1.64 3.69
C ALA A 85 -3.09 -1.19 2.54
N ASN A 86 -4.38 -1.02 2.80
CA ASN A 86 -5.35 -0.65 1.77
C ASN A 86 -5.14 0.79 1.27
N THR A 87 -4.77 1.69 2.17
CA THR A 87 -4.60 3.10 1.83
C THR A 87 -3.35 3.31 0.97
N VAL A 88 -2.23 2.65 1.31
CA VAL A 88 -1.01 2.69 0.51
C VAL A 88 -1.23 2.10 -0.88
N GLU A 89 -1.92 0.96 -0.98
CA GLU A 89 -2.26 0.35 -2.27
C GLU A 89 -3.04 1.32 -3.17
N SER A 90 -4.12 1.91 -2.65
CA SER A 90 -4.93 2.88 -3.41
C SER A 90 -4.16 4.16 -3.81
N LEU A 91 -3.30 4.68 -2.93
CA LEU A 91 -2.50 5.87 -3.22
C LEU A 91 -1.42 5.61 -4.29
N LEU A 92 -0.79 4.44 -4.22
CA LEU A 92 0.20 4.00 -5.20
C LEU A 92 -0.47 3.69 -6.54
N GLU A 93 -1.68 3.11 -6.54
CA GLU A 93 -2.48 2.92 -7.75
C GLU A 93 -2.87 4.25 -8.42
N ALA A 94 -3.26 5.25 -7.62
CA ALA A 94 -3.59 6.58 -8.12
C ALA A 94 -2.38 7.31 -8.73
N SER A 95 -1.15 7.01 -8.29
CA SER A 95 0.12 7.53 -8.82
C SER A 95 0.09 9.06 -9.09
N GLU A 96 -0.41 9.83 -8.15
CA GLU A 96 -0.47 11.29 -8.19
C GLU A 96 0.86 11.92 -7.75
N ARG A 97 0.96 13.27 -7.79
CA ARG A 97 2.28 13.95 -7.66
C ARG A 97 2.76 13.89 -6.22
N ASN A 98 1.78 13.99 -5.34
CA ASN A 98 1.89 13.95 -3.90
C ASN A 98 1.68 12.55 -3.33
N THR A 99 1.72 11.47 -4.14
CA THR A 99 1.47 10.10 -3.65
C THR A 99 2.31 9.78 -2.42
N TRP A 100 3.62 10.04 -2.46
CA TRP A 100 4.49 9.77 -1.31
C TRP A 100 4.26 10.69 -0.11
N ALA A 101 3.86 11.94 -0.33
CA ALA A 101 3.46 12.84 0.76
C ALA A 101 2.20 12.31 1.46
N SER A 102 1.17 11.92 0.68
CA SER A 102 -0.05 11.30 1.23
C SER A 102 0.23 9.97 1.95
N VAL A 103 1.16 9.16 1.42
CA VAL A 103 1.57 7.91 2.06
C VAL A 103 2.25 8.18 3.41
N ARG A 104 3.11 9.20 3.51
CA ARG A 104 3.73 9.60 4.78
C ARG A 104 2.71 10.07 5.79
N ASP A 105 1.79 10.95 5.40
CA ASP A 105 0.75 11.46 6.31
C ASP A 105 -0.08 10.31 6.90
N VAL A 106 -0.46 9.34 6.07
CA VAL A 106 -1.18 8.12 6.51
C VAL A 106 -0.31 7.28 7.45
N PHE A 107 0.96 7.07 7.10
CA PHE A 107 1.90 6.29 7.91
C PHE A 107 2.11 6.92 9.28
N GLU A 108 2.44 8.22 9.34
CA GLU A 108 2.74 8.95 10.56
C GLU A 108 1.50 9.04 11.47
N CYS A 109 0.37 9.47 10.92
CA CYS A 109 -0.88 9.64 11.68
C CYS A 109 -1.36 8.31 12.31
N ASN A 110 -1.33 7.21 11.56
CA ASN A 110 -1.77 5.92 12.09
C ASN A 110 -0.79 5.32 13.09
N THR A 111 0.52 5.53 12.90
CA THR A 111 1.55 5.04 13.83
C THR A 111 1.51 5.82 15.15
N GLU A 112 1.46 7.16 15.10
CA GLU A 112 1.30 8.05 16.25
C GLU A 112 0.03 7.71 17.04
N LYS A 113 -1.09 7.53 16.34
CA LYS A 113 -2.36 7.14 16.97
C LYS A 113 -2.26 5.80 17.69
N ALA A 114 -1.69 4.77 17.05
CA ALA A 114 -1.51 3.46 17.67
C ALA A 114 -0.61 3.53 18.90
N ILE A 115 0.46 4.34 18.85
CA ILE A 115 1.37 4.59 19.99
C ILE A 115 0.65 5.29 21.14
N SER A 116 -0.14 6.33 20.85
CA SER A 116 -0.92 7.05 21.87
C SER A 116 -1.94 6.13 22.54
N GLU A 117 -2.72 5.38 21.76
CA GLU A 117 -3.72 4.47 22.29
C GLU A 117 -3.08 3.30 23.07
N PHE A 118 -1.92 2.80 22.61
CA PHE A 118 -1.13 1.83 23.37
C PHE A 118 -0.65 2.40 24.70
N SER A 119 -0.14 3.64 24.71
CA SER A 119 0.32 4.32 25.93
C SER A 119 -0.80 4.41 26.97
N ASP A 120 -2.00 4.81 26.54
CA ASP A 120 -3.18 4.90 27.41
C ASP A 120 -3.59 3.54 27.99
N ALA A 121 -3.52 2.48 27.18
CA ALA A 121 -3.76 1.11 27.65
C ALA A 121 -2.65 0.63 28.60
N ALA A 122 -1.40 1.00 28.29
CA ALA A 122 -0.20 0.60 29.01
C ALA A 122 -0.09 1.22 30.41
N ALA A 123 -0.66 2.40 30.61
CA ALA A 123 -0.69 3.11 31.90
C ALA A 123 -1.28 2.26 33.05
N SER A 124 -2.11 1.28 32.74
CA SER A 124 -2.73 0.38 33.73
C SER A 124 -1.80 -0.74 34.25
N PHE A 125 -0.69 -1.01 33.55
CA PHE A 125 0.18 -2.17 33.83
C PHE A 125 1.39 -1.85 34.71
N ASP A 126 1.56 -0.61 35.17
CA ASP A 126 2.67 -0.16 36.05
C ASP A 126 4.05 -0.56 35.47
N LEU A 127 4.23 -0.28 34.18
CA LEU A 127 5.45 -0.62 33.45
C LEU A 127 6.51 0.46 33.60
N ARG A 128 7.79 0.04 33.57
CA ARG A 128 8.91 0.98 33.47
C ARG A 128 8.90 1.68 32.11
N SER A 129 9.32 2.94 32.08
CA SER A 129 9.42 3.73 30.85
C SER A 129 10.25 3.04 29.76
N SER A 130 11.34 2.37 30.14
CA SER A 130 12.17 1.58 29.20
C SER A 130 11.41 0.44 28.54
N GLU A 131 10.47 -0.20 29.24
CA GLU A 131 9.66 -1.31 28.70
C GLU A 131 8.54 -0.80 27.79
N ILE A 132 7.98 0.37 28.09
CA ILE A 132 7.02 1.03 27.20
C ILE A 132 7.73 1.50 25.92
N ASN A 133 8.92 2.10 26.05
CA ASN A 133 9.70 2.60 24.92
C ASN A 133 10.10 1.50 23.94
N THR A 134 10.45 0.30 24.41
CA THR A 134 10.73 -0.83 23.50
C THR A 134 9.50 -1.25 22.70
N LYS A 135 8.30 -1.14 23.28
CA LYS A 135 7.04 -1.39 22.56
C LYS A 135 6.70 -0.30 21.56
N PHE A 136 6.95 0.97 21.89
CA PHE A 136 6.82 2.06 20.92
C PHE A 136 7.75 1.87 19.72
N GLN A 137 9.00 1.49 19.95
CA GLN A 137 9.92 1.20 18.85
C GLN A 137 9.45 0.01 18.01
N HIS A 138 8.94 -1.05 18.65
CA HIS A 138 8.36 -2.19 17.92
C HIS A 138 7.21 -1.77 16.99
N LEU A 139 6.29 -0.92 17.46
CA LEU A 139 5.17 -0.44 16.63
C LEU A 139 5.66 0.40 15.43
N ARG A 140 6.65 1.27 15.65
CA ARG A 140 7.25 2.08 14.57
C ARG A 140 7.94 1.20 13.53
N GLU A 141 8.71 0.23 13.98
CA GLU A 141 9.43 -0.70 13.11
C GLU A 141 8.47 -1.62 12.36
N PHE A 142 7.43 -2.13 13.03
CA PHE A 142 6.35 -2.89 12.41
C PHE A 142 5.66 -2.09 11.30
N ALA A 143 5.25 -0.84 11.59
CA ALA A 143 4.62 0.02 10.60
C ALA A 143 5.56 0.29 9.41
N ARG A 144 6.85 0.53 9.68
CA ARG A 144 7.85 0.79 8.63
C ARG A 144 8.02 -0.43 7.72
N ASN A 145 8.21 -1.61 8.30
CA ASN A 145 8.35 -2.87 7.56
C ASN A 145 7.09 -3.19 6.74
N LEU A 146 5.90 -2.91 7.28
CA LEU A 146 4.65 -3.06 6.56
C LEU A 146 4.57 -2.14 5.34
N LEU A 147 4.96 -0.87 5.49
CA LEU A 147 5.00 0.09 4.38
C LEU A 147 5.99 -0.36 3.31
N GLU A 148 7.20 -0.78 3.69
CA GLU A 148 8.19 -1.30 2.74
C GLU A 148 7.70 -2.53 2.00
N MET A 149 7.09 -3.48 2.71
CA MET A 149 6.51 -4.69 2.12
C MET A 149 5.42 -4.32 1.09
N LYS A 150 4.49 -3.42 1.45
CA LYS A 150 3.40 -3.00 0.55
C LYS A 150 3.93 -2.24 -0.66
N ALA A 151 4.89 -1.36 -0.47
CA ALA A 151 5.52 -0.64 -1.57
C ALA A 151 6.25 -1.60 -2.53
N ARG A 152 6.92 -2.64 -2.03
CA ARG A 152 7.54 -3.69 -2.86
C ARG A 152 6.52 -4.52 -3.63
N GLU A 153 5.40 -4.88 -3.00
CA GLU A 153 4.29 -5.56 -3.70
C GLU A 153 3.77 -4.72 -4.87
N GLU A 154 3.65 -3.41 -4.69
CA GLU A 154 3.15 -2.51 -5.73
C GLU A 154 4.18 -2.13 -6.79
N ALA A 155 5.47 -2.21 -6.46
CA ALA A 155 6.58 -2.06 -7.39
C ALA A 155 6.86 -3.33 -8.21
N ASP A 156 6.06 -4.39 -8.10
CA ASP A 156 6.16 -5.56 -8.96
C ASP A 156 6.11 -5.17 -10.45
N ALA A 157 7.05 -5.69 -11.24
CA ALA A 157 7.22 -5.32 -12.65
C ALA A 157 5.94 -5.49 -13.47
N GLY A 158 5.16 -6.56 -13.23
CA GLY A 158 3.91 -6.80 -13.93
C GLY A 158 2.84 -5.76 -13.59
N ARG A 159 2.75 -5.36 -12.30
CA ARG A 159 1.83 -4.30 -11.85
C ARG A 159 2.23 -2.93 -12.38
N VAL A 160 3.52 -2.60 -12.33
CA VAL A 160 4.05 -1.32 -12.83
C VAL A 160 3.77 -1.19 -14.33
N LEU A 161 4.12 -2.20 -15.13
CA LEU A 161 3.88 -2.20 -16.57
C LEU A 161 2.39 -2.03 -16.90
N LYS A 162 1.51 -2.78 -16.22
CA LYS A 162 0.06 -2.66 -16.40
C LYS A 162 -0.42 -1.23 -16.12
N ARG A 163 0.03 -0.62 -15.02
CA ARG A 163 -0.34 0.77 -14.67
C ARG A 163 0.14 1.79 -15.69
N MET A 164 1.36 1.61 -16.19
CA MET A 164 1.90 2.45 -17.27
C MET A 164 1.02 2.36 -18.53
N MET A 165 0.56 1.16 -18.89
CA MET A 165 -0.35 0.94 -20.03
C MET A 165 -1.74 1.51 -19.79
N ASP A 166 -2.34 1.30 -18.61
CA ASP A 166 -3.66 1.81 -18.28
C ASP A 166 -3.68 3.35 -18.33
N ARG A 167 -2.60 3.99 -17.85
CA ARG A 167 -2.46 5.45 -17.86
C ARG A 167 -2.28 6.03 -19.25
N SER A 168 -1.47 5.40 -20.10
CA SER A 168 -1.29 5.84 -21.49
C SER A 168 -2.57 5.67 -22.30
N LYS A 169 -3.24 4.52 -22.14
CA LYS A 169 -4.56 4.26 -22.73
C LYS A 169 -5.60 5.31 -22.33
N GLN A 170 -5.66 5.70 -21.05
CA GLN A 170 -6.57 6.77 -20.60
C GLN A 170 -6.30 8.10 -21.33
N VAL A 171 -5.03 8.44 -21.60
CA VAL A 171 -4.69 9.66 -22.36
C VAL A 171 -5.17 9.55 -23.80
N PHE A 172 -4.97 8.39 -24.44
CA PHE A 172 -5.38 8.12 -25.80
C PHE A 172 -6.90 8.12 -25.96
N ASP A 173 -7.62 7.43 -25.08
CA ASP A 173 -9.09 7.36 -25.07
C ASP A 173 -9.69 8.77 -24.88
N ASN A 174 -9.11 9.59 -23.99
CA ASN A 174 -9.54 10.98 -23.80
C ASN A 174 -9.36 11.82 -25.07
N TYR A 175 -8.26 11.62 -25.80
CA TYR A 175 -8.02 12.29 -27.07
C TYR A 175 -9.04 11.86 -28.13
N GLU A 176 -9.29 10.55 -28.29
CA GLU A 176 -10.28 10.03 -29.24
C GLU A 176 -11.69 10.56 -28.95
N ASN A 177 -12.09 10.54 -27.67
CA ASN A 177 -13.41 10.97 -27.21
C ASN A 177 -13.61 12.48 -27.27
N SER A 178 -12.56 13.27 -27.10
CA SER A 178 -12.64 14.74 -27.24
C SER A 178 -12.98 15.21 -28.65
N MET A 179 -12.94 14.29 -29.63
CA MET A 179 -13.08 14.58 -31.06
C MET A 179 -12.00 15.54 -31.58
N SER A 180 -10.98 15.88 -30.79
CA SER A 180 -9.93 16.84 -31.19
C SER A 180 -9.07 16.36 -32.36
N TRP A 181 -9.11 15.07 -32.69
CA TRP A 181 -8.36 14.48 -33.80
C TRP A 181 -8.77 14.96 -35.21
N TYR A 182 -9.96 15.55 -35.39
CA TYR A 182 -10.31 16.22 -36.67
C TYR A 182 -9.83 17.68 -36.74
N LYS A 183 -9.51 18.28 -35.58
CA LYS A 183 -8.87 19.59 -35.52
C LYS A 183 -7.37 19.36 -35.63
N SER A 184 -6.81 19.69 -36.79
CA SER A 184 -5.41 19.50 -37.15
C SER A 184 -4.37 20.22 -36.27
N GLU A 185 -4.79 20.86 -35.18
CA GLU A 185 -3.97 21.76 -34.37
C GLU A 185 -3.31 21.05 -33.18
N THR A 186 -3.86 19.91 -32.72
CA THR A 186 -3.20 19.07 -31.71
C THR A 186 -2.27 18.09 -32.41
N ASN A 187 -0.96 18.28 -32.24
CA ASN A 187 0.03 17.36 -32.80
C ASN A 187 -0.07 16.01 -32.07
N LEU A 188 -0.19 14.90 -32.82
CA LEU A 188 -0.20 13.54 -32.25
C LEU A 188 1.00 13.31 -31.34
N ASP A 189 2.15 13.88 -31.71
CA ASP A 189 3.39 13.84 -30.93
C ASP A 189 3.23 14.44 -29.53
N GLU A 190 2.38 15.45 -29.36
CA GLU A 190 2.10 16.04 -28.05
C GLU A 190 1.26 15.10 -27.17
N ILE A 191 0.29 14.42 -27.78
CA ILE A 191 -0.55 13.42 -27.10
C ILE A 191 0.28 12.21 -26.69
N GLU A 192 1.14 11.73 -27.59
CA GLU A 192 2.08 10.64 -27.32
C GLU A 192 3.05 11.04 -26.20
N ARG A 193 3.70 12.21 -26.30
CA ARG A 193 4.60 12.73 -25.26
C ARG A 193 3.90 12.85 -23.91
N LYS A 194 2.64 13.28 -23.89
CA LYS A 194 1.82 13.35 -22.67
C LYS A 194 1.52 11.97 -22.09
N ALA A 195 1.20 10.99 -22.94
CA ALA A 195 0.95 9.61 -22.51
C ALA A 195 2.22 9.01 -21.89
N LEU A 196 3.35 9.10 -22.60
CA LEU A 196 4.67 8.67 -22.15
C LEU A 196 5.08 9.35 -20.84
N SER A 197 4.89 10.67 -20.71
CA SER A 197 5.21 11.43 -19.49
C SER A 197 4.41 10.94 -18.29
N LYS A 198 3.10 10.71 -18.47
CA LYS A 198 2.28 10.16 -17.38
C LYS A 198 2.69 8.75 -16.97
N SER A 199 3.10 7.92 -17.93
CA SER A 199 3.58 6.56 -17.65
C SER A 199 4.95 6.55 -16.97
N LEU A 200 5.88 7.41 -17.39
CA LEU A 200 7.21 7.54 -16.77
C LEU A 200 7.11 8.02 -15.32
N ARG A 201 6.15 8.87 -15.00
CA ARG A 201 5.90 9.28 -13.62
C ARG A 201 5.47 8.12 -12.72
N ILE A 202 4.74 7.14 -13.24
CA ILE A 202 4.43 5.91 -12.48
C ILE A 202 5.73 5.19 -12.13
N LEU A 203 6.65 5.07 -13.09
CA LEU A 203 7.95 4.46 -12.89
C LEU A 203 8.78 5.20 -11.81
N SER A 204 8.80 6.53 -11.85
CA SER A 204 9.46 7.35 -10.82
C SER A 204 8.85 7.20 -9.42
N ILE A 205 7.52 7.06 -9.33
CA ILE A 205 6.84 6.83 -8.05
C ILE A 205 7.22 5.46 -7.50
N MET A 206 7.33 4.44 -8.35
CA MET A 206 7.61 3.06 -7.97
C MET A 206 9.10 2.76 -7.79
N ALA A 207 9.99 3.69 -8.12
CA ALA A 207 11.43 3.48 -8.05
C ALA A 207 11.99 3.49 -6.61
N ALA A 208 11.42 4.31 -5.72
CA ALA A 208 11.89 4.43 -4.34
C ALA A 208 10.79 4.91 -3.37
N ILE A 209 10.91 4.47 -2.11
CA ILE A 209 10.12 4.98 -0.99
C ILE A 209 10.72 6.30 -0.52
N ARG A 210 9.90 7.36 -0.47
CA ARG A 210 10.31 8.70 -0.05
C ARG A 210 9.82 9.01 1.37
N TYR A 211 10.63 8.64 2.37
CA TYR A 211 10.32 8.88 3.79
C TYR A 211 10.44 10.34 4.21
N ASP A 212 11.24 11.14 3.52
CA ASP A 212 11.45 12.55 3.82
C ASP A 212 10.92 13.47 2.71
N GLU A 213 10.79 14.75 3.02
CA GLU A 213 10.45 15.80 2.04
C GLU A 213 11.63 16.18 1.13
N MET A 214 12.76 15.47 1.26
CA MET A 214 13.94 15.79 0.46
C MET A 214 13.66 15.48 -1.00
N PRO A 215 13.94 16.43 -1.91
CA PRO A 215 13.79 16.19 -3.33
C PRO A 215 14.84 15.16 -3.79
N ASP A 216 14.40 14.16 -4.54
CA ASP A 216 15.29 13.28 -5.31
C ASP A 216 15.34 13.68 -6.79
N GLN A 217 16.34 13.15 -7.49
CA GLN A 217 16.53 13.37 -8.93
C GLN A 217 15.96 12.24 -9.79
N ILE A 218 15.28 11.23 -9.21
CA ILE A 218 14.86 10.03 -9.93
C ILE A 218 13.94 10.39 -11.09
N GLU A 219 12.93 11.24 -10.86
CA GLU A 219 12.02 11.67 -11.93
C GLU A 219 12.81 12.35 -13.06
N ASN A 220 13.68 13.30 -12.72
CA ASN A 220 14.47 14.06 -13.70
C ASN A 220 15.39 13.15 -14.53
N VAL A 221 16.11 12.25 -13.87
CA VAL A 221 17.01 11.27 -14.52
C VAL A 221 16.23 10.37 -15.47
N LEU A 222 15.09 9.84 -15.04
CA LEU A 222 14.25 9.00 -15.90
C LEU A 222 13.76 9.80 -17.12
N TYR A 223 13.31 11.05 -16.94
CA TYR A 223 12.87 11.89 -18.05
C TYR A 223 14.01 12.16 -19.04
N SER A 224 15.16 12.66 -18.58
CA SER A 224 16.28 12.98 -19.48
C SER A 224 16.81 11.74 -20.22
N SER A 225 16.86 10.58 -19.56
CA SER A 225 17.47 9.38 -20.13
C SER A 225 16.52 8.60 -21.04
N LEU A 226 15.23 8.56 -20.72
CA LEU A 226 14.25 7.69 -21.41
C LEU A 226 13.36 8.43 -22.40
N MET A 227 12.96 9.67 -22.11
CA MET A 227 12.10 10.44 -23.02
C MET A 227 12.88 11.02 -24.19
N ASP A 228 14.06 11.59 -23.94
CA ASP A 228 14.86 12.22 -25.00
C ASP A 228 15.38 11.18 -26.00
N ARG A 229 15.65 9.94 -25.53
CA ARG A 229 16.00 8.79 -26.37
C ARG A 229 14.93 8.47 -27.43
N ILE A 230 13.65 8.61 -27.09
CA ILE A 230 12.54 8.36 -28.02
C ILE A 230 12.33 9.53 -28.97
N VAL A 231 12.44 10.76 -28.47
CA VAL A 231 12.23 11.98 -29.27
C VAL A 231 13.37 12.17 -30.30
N LEU A 232 14.58 11.69 -30.02
CA LEU A 232 15.76 11.92 -30.88
C LEU A 232 15.99 10.85 -31.96
N ASN A 233 15.72 9.56 -31.71
CA ASN A 233 15.61 8.50 -32.73
C ASN A 233 15.45 7.11 -32.07
N PRO A 234 14.52 6.25 -32.50
CA PRO A 234 14.41 4.86 -32.01
C PRO A 234 15.64 3.98 -32.32
N SER A 235 16.55 4.44 -33.21
CA SER A 235 17.71 3.72 -33.72
C SER A 235 19.04 4.06 -33.01
N LEU A 236 19.05 4.98 -32.04
CA LEU A 236 20.29 5.37 -31.34
C LEU A 236 20.71 4.28 -30.34
N GLN A 237 21.48 3.31 -30.82
CA GLN A 237 22.37 2.53 -29.96
C GLN A 237 23.37 3.49 -29.31
N LYS A 238 23.56 3.37 -27.98
CA LYS A 238 24.48 4.20 -27.19
C LYS A 238 25.86 4.14 -27.83
N THR A 239 26.47 5.30 -28.11
CA THR A 239 27.88 5.34 -28.51
C THR A 239 28.71 4.88 -27.30
N PRO A 240 29.83 4.14 -27.44
CA PRO A 240 30.56 3.57 -26.29
C PRO A 240 30.98 4.59 -25.22
N MET A 241 31.10 5.86 -25.58
CA MET A 241 31.45 6.97 -24.69
C MET A 241 30.25 7.52 -23.89
N GLU A 242 29.02 7.40 -24.40
CA GLU A 242 27.77 7.74 -23.68
C GLU A 242 27.39 6.64 -22.68
N ALA A 243 27.75 5.39 -22.95
CA ALA A 243 27.49 4.27 -22.04
C ALA A 243 28.32 4.33 -20.74
N VAL A 244 29.43 5.07 -20.72
CA VAL A 244 30.31 5.24 -19.54
C VAL A 244 29.77 6.30 -18.56
N LEU A 245 28.80 7.12 -18.97
CA LEU A 245 28.16 8.17 -18.15
C LEU A 245 26.65 7.95 -18.00
N ASP A 246 26.15 6.76 -18.29
CA ASP A 246 24.71 6.49 -18.28
C ASP A 246 24.20 6.31 -16.83
N PRO A 247 23.37 7.23 -16.31
CA PRO A 247 22.85 7.12 -14.94
C PRO A 247 21.96 5.89 -14.73
N LEU A 248 21.48 5.27 -15.83
CA LEU A 248 20.65 4.07 -15.78
C LEU A 248 21.43 2.75 -15.80
N ALA A 249 22.74 2.81 -16.09
CA ALA A 249 23.65 1.66 -16.04
C ALA A 249 24.25 1.43 -14.64
N LEU A 250 23.80 2.19 -13.64
CA LEU A 250 24.21 2.07 -12.25
C LEU A 250 23.35 1.05 -11.49
N ASP A 251 23.98 0.35 -10.55
CA ASP A 251 23.29 -0.62 -9.68
C ASP A 251 22.42 0.05 -8.60
N THR A 252 22.64 1.35 -8.40
CA THR A 252 22.06 2.19 -7.36
C THR A 252 21.85 3.61 -7.90
N TRP A 253 20.88 4.33 -7.33
CA TRP A 253 20.61 5.71 -7.74
C TRP A 253 21.68 6.65 -7.12
N GLU A 254 22.50 7.28 -7.98
CA GLU A 254 23.72 8.02 -7.58
C GLU A 254 23.48 9.25 -6.67
N GLU A 255 22.26 9.79 -6.62
CA GLU A 255 21.91 10.99 -5.83
C GLU A 255 20.61 10.85 -5.01
N VAL A 256 20.16 9.62 -4.75
CA VAL A 256 18.98 9.43 -3.91
C VAL A 256 19.34 9.71 -2.45
N SER A 257 18.51 10.50 -1.77
CA SER A 257 18.67 10.81 -0.35
C SER A 257 18.98 9.53 0.41
N GLN A 258 19.99 9.53 1.30
CA GLN A 258 20.45 8.33 2.02
C GLN A 258 19.33 7.61 2.82
N ASN A 259 18.15 8.24 2.94
CA ASN A 259 16.98 7.75 3.65
C ASN A 259 15.93 7.07 2.75
N SER A 260 16.05 7.17 1.43
CA SER A 260 15.05 6.61 0.51
C SER A 260 15.33 5.13 0.21
N THR A 261 14.37 4.26 0.52
CA THR A 261 14.51 2.82 0.27
C THR A 261 14.25 2.52 -1.21
N THR A 262 15.25 2.03 -1.93
CA THR A 262 15.13 1.63 -3.35
C THR A 262 14.16 0.45 -3.52
N LEU A 263 13.21 0.61 -4.45
CA LEU A 263 12.22 -0.40 -4.84
C LEU A 263 12.54 -1.01 -6.21
N LEU A 264 12.86 -0.16 -7.20
CA LEU A 264 13.32 -0.56 -8.53
C LEU A 264 14.71 0.02 -8.76
N LYS A 265 15.60 -0.79 -9.33
CA LYS A 265 16.91 -0.31 -9.75
C LYS A 265 16.78 0.51 -11.04
N PRO A 266 17.77 1.37 -11.35
CA PRO A 266 17.78 2.09 -12.61
C PRO A 266 17.67 1.17 -13.85
N GLU A 267 18.38 0.04 -13.84
CA GLU A 267 18.32 -0.98 -14.91
C GLU A 267 16.93 -1.63 -15.06
N ASP A 268 16.25 -1.89 -13.93
CA ASP A 268 14.87 -2.43 -13.93
C ASP A 268 13.91 -1.40 -14.54
N CYS A 269 14.12 -0.12 -14.24
CA CYS A 269 13.33 0.97 -14.79
C CYS A 269 13.53 1.10 -16.31
N GLU A 270 14.77 1.04 -16.80
CA GLU A 270 15.06 1.03 -18.23
C GLU A 270 14.39 -0.18 -18.93
N SER A 271 14.51 -1.37 -18.33
CA SER A 271 13.91 -2.59 -18.87
C SER A 271 12.39 -2.51 -18.94
N LEU A 272 11.75 -2.05 -17.87
CA LEU A 272 10.29 -1.82 -17.81
C LEU A 272 9.84 -0.79 -18.84
N TRP A 273 10.59 0.29 -18.99
CA TRP A 273 10.31 1.31 -19.99
C TRP A 273 10.35 0.74 -21.40
N MET A 274 11.39 0.00 -21.75
CA MET A 274 11.50 -0.61 -23.08
C MET A 274 10.37 -1.59 -23.37
N MET A 275 9.99 -2.43 -22.40
CA MET A 275 8.81 -3.30 -22.52
C MET A 275 7.53 -2.49 -22.75
N PHE A 276 7.31 -1.43 -21.97
CA PHE A 276 6.17 -0.54 -22.13
C PHE A 276 6.11 0.09 -23.53
N ILE A 277 7.24 0.57 -24.05
CA ILE A 277 7.31 1.17 -25.39
C ILE A 277 6.88 0.17 -26.46
N GLU A 278 7.36 -1.08 -26.41
CA GLU A 278 6.93 -2.11 -27.35
C GLU A 278 5.41 -2.38 -27.29
N GLU A 279 4.84 -2.43 -26.08
CA GLU A 279 3.40 -2.68 -25.87
C GLU A 279 2.49 -1.54 -26.37
N ILE A 280 2.95 -0.28 -26.31
CA ILE A 280 2.14 0.87 -26.77
C ILE A 280 2.27 1.17 -28.26
N LYS A 281 3.32 0.68 -28.95
CA LYS A 281 3.51 0.87 -30.41
C LYS A 281 2.23 0.61 -31.23
N PRO A 282 1.51 -0.51 -31.04
CA PRO A 282 0.26 -0.73 -31.78
C PRO A 282 -0.81 0.32 -31.47
N MET A 283 -0.90 0.82 -30.23
CA MET A 283 -1.87 1.85 -29.84
C MET A 283 -1.56 3.18 -30.52
N VAL A 284 -0.30 3.64 -30.48
CA VAL A 284 0.14 4.88 -31.14
C VAL A 284 -0.11 4.81 -32.65
N THR A 285 0.18 3.66 -33.25
CA THR A 285 -0.06 3.41 -34.68
C THR A 285 -1.55 3.48 -35.08
N MET A 286 -2.45 3.14 -34.15
CA MET A 286 -3.90 3.20 -34.36
C MET A 286 -4.47 4.62 -34.23
N LEU A 287 -3.79 5.53 -33.51
CA LEU A 287 -4.20 6.92 -33.33
C LEU A 287 -4.04 7.79 -34.58
N ASN A 288 -3.41 7.26 -35.63
CA ASN A 288 -3.30 7.97 -36.91
C ASN A 288 -4.70 8.38 -37.41
N PRO A 289 -4.96 9.69 -37.64
CA PRO A 289 -6.27 10.22 -38.02
C PRO A 289 -6.90 9.51 -39.22
N VAL A 290 -6.07 9.11 -40.21
CA VAL A 290 -6.52 8.36 -41.39
C VAL A 290 -7.07 6.99 -40.98
N ARG A 291 -6.36 6.28 -40.08
CA ARG A 291 -6.82 4.98 -39.56
C ARG A 291 -8.05 5.11 -38.67
N MET A 292 -8.13 6.14 -37.85
CA MET A 292 -9.32 6.40 -37.02
C MET A 292 -10.56 6.68 -37.88
N LEU A 293 -10.43 7.48 -38.95
CA LEU A 293 -11.49 7.71 -39.94
C LEU A 293 -11.94 6.41 -40.62
N VAL A 294 -10.99 5.63 -41.14
CA VAL A 294 -11.28 4.34 -41.78
C VAL A 294 -11.96 3.38 -40.81
N GLY A 295 -11.51 3.33 -39.55
CA GLY A 295 -12.12 2.53 -38.48
C GLY A 295 -13.57 2.95 -38.20
N LYS A 296 -13.83 4.25 -38.03
CA LYS A 296 -15.18 4.78 -37.80
C LYS A 296 -16.11 4.58 -38.99
N LEU A 297 -15.64 4.79 -40.22
CA LEU A 297 -16.42 4.50 -41.44
C LEU A 297 -16.75 3.02 -41.56
N LYS A 298 -15.79 2.14 -41.23
CA LYS A 298 -16.01 0.68 -41.22
C LYS A 298 -17.04 0.27 -40.17
N ALA A 299 -16.96 0.81 -38.96
CA ALA A 299 -17.94 0.56 -37.89
C ALA A 299 -19.34 1.07 -38.27
N MET A 300 -19.43 2.27 -38.85
CA MET A 300 -20.68 2.84 -39.35
C MET A 300 -21.30 1.99 -40.47
N TRP A 301 -20.47 1.49 -41.39
CA TRP A 301 -20.91 0.60 -42.45
C TRP A 301 -21.37 -0.78 -41.93
N GLN A 302 -20.66 -1.36 -40.96
CA GLN A 302 -21.04 -2.61 -40.30
C GLN A 302 -22.36 -2.46 -39.53
N TRP A 303 -22.54 -1.37 -38.80
CA TRP A 303 -23.78 -1.06 -38.10
C TRP A 303 -24.95 -0.82 -39.06
N GLY A 304 -24.71 -0.13 -40.19
CA GLY A 304 -25.67 0.03 -41.28
C GLY A 304 -26.14 -1.32 -41.84
N ARG A 305 -25.20 -2.23 -42.14
CA ARG A 305 -25.54 -3.60 -42.57
C ARG A 305 -26.30 -4.37 -41.49
N GLY A 306 -25.90 -4.29 -40.23
CA GLY A 306 -26.58 -4.96 -39.12
C GLY A 306 -28.07 -4.58 -39.03
N ARG A 307 -28.41 -3.30 -39.21
CA ARG A 307 -29.80 -2.82 -39.27
C ARG A 307 -30.54 -3.31 -40.51
N GLN A 308 -29.88 -3.35 -41.67
CA GLN A 308 -30.45 -3.89 -42.91
C GLN A 308 -30.81 -5.38 -42.77
N TRP A 309 -29.91 -6.19 -42.18
CA TRP A 309 -30.16 -7.61 -41.88
C TRP A 309 -31.22 -7.80 -40.79
N GLY A 310 -31.32 -6.87 -39.83
CA GLY A 310 -32.39 -6.84 -38.82
C GLY A 310 -33.76 -6.61 -39.46
N TRP A 311 -33.86 -5.60 -40.33
CA TRP A 311 -35.06 -5.28 -41.11
C TRP A 311 -35.49 -6.45 -42.02
N GLN A 312 -34.56 -7.04 -42.76
CA GLN A 312 -34.87 -8.20 -43.63
C GLN A 312 -35.28 -9.46 -42.84
N ARG A 313 -34.80 -9.63 -41.60
CA ARG A 313 -35.26 -10.72 -40.72
C ARG A 313 -36.62 -10.44 -40.10
N GLN A 314 -36.95 -9.17 -39.84
CA GLN A 314 -38.25 -8.77 -39.33
C GLN A 314 -39.33 -8.89 -40.41
N GLN A 315 -39.04 -8.47 -41.65
CA GLN A 315 -39.92 -8.69 -42.78
C GLN A 315 -40.13 -10.18 -43.10
N ARG A 316 -39.09 -11.01 -43.07
CA ARG A 316 -39.24 -12.47 -43.24
C ARG A 316 -40.08 -13.11 -42.14
N ARG A 317 -39.94 -12.68 -40.87
CA ARG A 317 -40.79 -13.18 -39.78
C ARG A 317 -42.24 -12.78 -39.93
N GLN A 318 -42.52 -11.54 -40.33
CA GLN A 318 -43.89 -11.08 -40.62
C GLN A 318 -44.51 -11.82 -41.82
N TRP A 319 -43.70 -12.14 -42.84
CA TRP A 319 -44.15 -12.91 -43.99
C TRP A 319 -44.50 -14.37 -43.63
N TRP A 320 -43.67 -15.02 -42.81
CA TRP A 320 -43.96 -16.37 -42.30
C TRP A 320 -45.15 -16.44 -41.34
N GLN A 321 -45.40 -15.39 -40.53
CA GLN A 321 -46.56 -15.32 -39.64
C GLN A 321 -47.87 -14.98 -40.37
N GLY A 322 -47.81 -14.52 -41.62
CA GLY A 322 -48.98 -14.29 -42.48
C GLY A 322 -49.33 -15.44 -43.40
N GLN A 323 -48.58 -16.56 -43.35
CA GLN A 323 -48.81 -17.76 -44.16
C GLN A 323 -49.24 -19.00 -43.33
N LEU A 324 -49.46 -18.85 -42.02
CA LEU A 324 -50.03 -19.85 -41.10
C LEU A 324 -51.48 -19.47 -40.77
#